data_AF-A0A3P7ILV2-F1
#
_entry.id   AF-A0A3P7ILV2-F1
#
_cell.length_a   1.000
_cell.length_b   1.000
_cell.length_c   1.000
_cell.angle_alpha   90.00
_cell.angle_beta   90.00
_cell.angle_gamma   90.00
#
_symmetry.space_group_name_H-M   'P 1'
#
loop_
_entity.id
_entity.type
_entity.pdbx_description
1 polymer ?
#
loop_
_entity_poly.entity_id
_entity_poly.type
_entity_poly.pdbx_seq_one_letter_code
_entity_poly.pdbx_strand_id
1 'polypeptide(L)'
;MALYCLGDVAWRLYDTYGFPADLTQLMAEEKGLTIDQNAFEECRKKAIELSAAGVGKFRDTLDLDVHAIADLQKRGIPSTDDSPKYKYQGDGATDGSVKYTFSPCTGKILAIRSEGKFVDSIESGAEGAILLDKTNFYAEQGGQIYDTGVLSKTDEEGTEFVVSNCQVRGGYIVLVGSANGKFSVGDEVSQNFDEDRRSLIMKNHTGTHVLNHALRCVLTDSDQKGSLVAPDRLRFDFTNKHAMTVKQVKEAEDICQEIIRSREPVYAKEAPLSKAREITGLRAMF
;
A
#
# COMPACT_ATOMS: atom_id res chain seq x y z
N MET A 1 35.81 10.66 -22.19
CA MET A 1 35.43 10.52 -20.77
C MET A 1 33.97 10.09 -20.81
N ALA A 2 33.66 8.83 -20.51
CA ALA A 2 32.29 8.36 -20.53
C ALA A 2 31.52 9.08 -19.41
N LEU A 3 30.37 9.66 -19.75
CA LEU A 3 29.47 10.25 -18.77
C LEU A 3 28.67 9.11 -18.15
N TYR A 4 28.76 8.92 -16.85
CA TYR A 4 28.01 7.89 -16.15
C TYR A 4 26.67 8.45 -15.67
N CYS A 5 25.61 7.65 -15.79
CA CYS A 5 24.36 7.83 -15.06
C CYS A 5 24.52 7.18 -13.68
N LEU A 6 24.06 7.85 -12.64
CA LEU A 6 24.18 7.35 -11.27
C LEU A 6 23.33 6.08 -11.09
N GLY A 7 23.91 5.02 -10.54
CA GLY A 7 23.22 3.74 -10.37
C GLY A 7 22.01 3.80 -9.43
N ASP A 8 21.95 4.79 -8.53
CA ASP A 8 20.79 5.06 -7.66
C ASP A 8 19.58 5.58 -8.46
N VAL A 9 19.80 6.40 -9.49
CA VAL A 9 18.75 6.89 -10.40
C VAL A 9 18.20 5.73 -11.23
N ALA A 10 19.08 4.89 -11.78
CA ALA A 10 18.66 3.70 -12.52
C ALA A 10 17.91 2.69 -11.63
N TRP A 11 18.38 2.48 -10.39
CA TRP A 11 17.69 1.66 -9.41
C TRP A 11 16.31 2.23 -9.09
N ARG A 12 16.19 3.55 -8.91
CA ARG A 12 14.91 4.21 -8.65
C ARG A 12 13.93 4.02 -9.81
N LEU A 13 14.37 4.20 -11.05
CA LEU A 13 13.55 3.93 -12.24
C LEU A 13 13.00 2.50 -12.22
N TYR A 14 13.82 1.53 -11.84
CA TYR A 14 13.42 0.14 -11.74
C TYR A 14 12.50 -0.17 -10.56
N ASP A 15 12.96 0.08 -9.34
CA ASP A 15 12.35 -0.36 -8.09
C ASP A 15 11.13 0.49 -7.70
N THR A 16 11.19 1.78 -7.98
CA THR A 16 10.17 2.75 -7.57
C THR A 16 9.17 3.04 -8.68
N TYR A 17 9.66 3.23 -9.91
CA TYR A 17 8.81 3.59 -11.06
C TYR A 17 8.41 2.40 -11.93
N GLY A 18 8.89 1.19 -11.64
CA GLY A 18 8.61 -0.01 -12.42
C GLY A 18 9.17 0.03 -13.85
N PHE A 19 10.04 0.99 -14.16
CA PHE A 19 10.61 1.17 -15.48
C PHE A 19 11.71 0.11 -15.71
N PRO A 20 11.64 -0.73 -16.76
CA PRO A 20 12.58 -1.82 -16.93
C PRO A 20 14.04 -1.35 -16.99
N ALA A 21 14.93 -2.05 -16.26
CA ALA A 21 16.36 -1.71 -16.22
C ALA A 21 16.99 -1.73 -17.62
N ASP A 22 16.60 -2.70 -18.45
CA ASP A 22 17.09 -2.84 -19.83
C ASP A 22 16.71 -1.64 -20.70
N LEU A 23 15.48 -1.12 -20.56
CA LEU A 23 15.03 0.09 -21.26
C LEU A 23 15.74 1.34 -20.74
N THR A 24 15.95 1.42 -19.42
CA THR A 24 16.75 2.50 -18.80
C THR A 24 18.15 2.54 -19.38
N GLN A 25 18.77 1.37 -19.54
CA GLN A 25 20.11 1.24 -20.10
C GLN A 25 20.15 1.66 -21.58
N LEU A 26 19.20 1.19 -22.39
CA LEU A 26 19.10 1.59 -23.80
C LEU A 26 18.95 3.11 -23.95
N MET A 27 18.06 3.74 -23.17
CA MET A 27 17.85 5.20 -23.22
C MET A 27 19.09 5.99 -22.77
N ALA A 28 19.83 5.49 -21.78
CA ALA A 28 21.09 6.09 -21.35
C ALA A 28 22.15 6.01 -22.46
N GLU A 29 22.29 4.84 -23.09
CA GLU A 29 23.25 4.61 -24.17
C GLU A 29 22.99 5.50 -25.39
N GLU A 30 21.71 5.70 -25.77
CA GLU A 30 21.32 6.63 -26.85
C GLU A 30 21.75 8.09 -26.59
N LYS A 31 21.91 8.47 -25.33
CA LYS A 31 22.39 9.80 -24.90
C LYS A 31 23.89 9.84 -24.62
N GLY A 32 24.61 8.75 -24.88
CA GLY A 32 26.04 8.61 -24.57
C GLY A 32 26.34 8.50 -23.07
N LEU A 33 25.35 8.09 -22.28
CA LEU A 33 25.47 7.81 -20.85
C LEU A 33 25.62 6.30 -20.60
N THR A 34 26.28 5.92 -19.51
CA THR A 34 26.38 4.51 -19.09
C THR A 34 25.94 4.37 -17.64
N ILE A 35 25.15 3.35 -17.29
CA ILE A 35 24.69 3.14 -15.91
C ILE A 35 25.81 2.55 -15.06
N ASP A 36 26.05 3.11 -13.88
CA ASP A 36 26.92 2.48 -12.87
C ASP A 36 26.23 1.25 -12.27
N GLN A 37 26.55 0.07 -12.82
CA GLN A 37 25.95 -1.19 -12.40
C GLN A 37 26.34 -1.61 -10.98
N ASN A 38 27.52 -1.21 -10.50
CA ASN A 38 27.92 -1.51 -9.12
C ASN A 38 27.05 -0.75 -8.14
N ALA A 39 26.85 0.55 -8.39
CA ALA A 39 25.95 1.37 -7.57
C ALA A 39 24.49 0.87 -7.63
N PHE A 40 24.01 0.45 -8.82
CA PHE A 40 22.68 -0.16 -8.97
C PHE A 40 22.52 -1.43 -8.12
N GLU A 41 23.47 -2.37 -8.19
CA GLU A 41 23.43 -3.59 -7.39
C GLU A 41 23.55 -3.34 -5.88
N GLU A 42 24.33 -2.33 -5.48
CA GLU A 42 24.48 -1.94 -4.08
C GLU A 42 23.17 -1.36 -3.52
N CYS A 43 22.48 -0.52 -4.30
CA CYS A 43 21.12 -0.03 -3.99
C CYS A 43 20.12 -1.19 -3.89
N ARG A 44 20.17 -2.14 -4.82
CA ARG A 44 19.34 -3.36 -4.80
C ARG A 44 19.55 -4.18 -3.53
N LYS A 45 20.81 -4.45 -3.16
CA LYS A 45 21.14 -5.20 -1.95
C LYS A 45 20.64 -4.49 -0.69
N LYS A 46 20.85 -3.17 -0.59
CA LYS A 46 20.31 -2.37 0.52
C LYS A 46 18.79 -2.45 0.60
N ALA A 47 18.08 -2.36 -0.53
CA ALA A 47 16.62 -2.50 -0.56
C ALA A 47 16.15 -3.88 -0.05
N ILE A 48 16.84 -4.96 -0.45
CA ILE A 48 16.56 -6.32 0.03
C ILE A 48 16.84 -6.44 1.54
N GLU A 49 17.98 -5.96 2.02
CA GLU A 49 18.33 -5.99 3.45
C GLU A 49 17.35 -5.17 4.30
N LEU A 50 16.91 -4.01 3.82
CA LEU A 50 15.88 -3.19 4.46
C LEU A 50 14.53 -3.89 4.50
N SER A 51 14.15 -4.61 3.43
CA SER A 51 12.92 -5.42 3.43
C SER A 51 12.98 -6.58 4.45
N ALA A 52 14.17 -7.14 4.70
CA ALA A 52 14.38 -8.25 5.63
C ALA A 52 14.55 -7.82 7.11
N ALA A 53 15.16 -6.66 7.37
CA ALA A 53 15.41 -6.12 8.71
C ALA A 53 14.36 -5.09 9.18
N GLY A 54 13.52 -4.58 8.27
CA GLY A 54 12.68 -3.40 8.48
C GLY A 54 11.54 -3.55 9.49
N VAL A 55 11.05 -4.77 9.76
CA VAL A 55 9.90 -4.98 10.67
C VAL A 55 10.25 -4.61 12.12
N GLY A 56 11.48 -4.90 12.58
CA GLY A 56 11.94 -4.54 13.92
C GLY A 56 12.27 -3.04 14.04
N LYS A 57 13.01 -2.50 13.07
CA LYS A 57 13.42 -1.09 13.05
C LYS A 57 12.22 -0.14 12.91
N PHE A 58 11.21 -0.50 12.12
CA PHE A 58 9.95 0.25 12.01
C PHE A 58 9.26 0.37 13.37
N ARG A 59 9.00 -0.77 14.05
CA ARG A 59 8.28 -0.80 15.34
C ARG A 59 8.96 0.05 16.42
N ASP A 60 10.28 0.06 16.44
CA ASP A 60 11.02 0.73 17.52
C ASP A 60 11.26 2.22 17.25
N THR A 61 11.31 2.66 15.99
CA THR A 61 11.80 4.02 15.66
C THR A 61 10.87 4.85 14.77
N LEU A 62 10.04 4.25 13.94
CA LEU A 62 9.24 4.96 12.93
C LEU A 62 7.73 4.82 13.16
N ASP A 63 7.29 3.77 13.87
CA ASP A 63 5.89 3.56 14.24
C ASP A 63 5.42 4.62 15.27
N LEU A 64 4.10 4.78 15.35
CA LEU A 64 3.45 5.63 16.34
C LEU A 64 2.94 4.76 17.48
N ASP A 65 3.72 4.73 18.56
CA ASP A 65 3.26 4.18 19.83
C ASP A 65 2.24 5.10 20.52
N VAL A 66 1.71 4.65 21.65
CA VAL A 66 0.70 5.40 22.42
C VAL A 66 1.21 6.79 22.85
N HIS A 67 2.51 6.93 23.13
CA HIS A 67 3.09 8.21 23.54
C HIS A 67 3.24 9.17 22.36
N ALA A 68 3.66 8.68 21.20
CA ALA A 68 3.76 9.46 19.97
C ALA A 68 2.38 9.94 19.51
N ILE A 69 1.34 9.09 19.58
CA ILE A 69 -0.05 9.47 19.29
C ILE A 69 -0.52 10.58 20.25
N ALA A 70 -0.26 10.42 21.55
CA ALA A 70 -0.63 11.43 22.54
C ALA A 70 0.08 12.78 22.31
N ASP A 71 1.35 12.76 21.88
CA ASP A 71 2.09 13.98 21.53
C ASP A 71 1.50 14.69 20.30
N LEU A 72 1.14 13.94 19.24
CA LEU A 72 0.44 14.51 18.07
C LEU A 72 -0.88 15.19 18.46
N GLN A 73 -1.68 14.52 19.29
CA GLN A 73 -2.94 15.07 19.79
C GLN A 73 -2.72 16.32 20.64
N LYS A 74 -1.72 16.32 21.53
CA LYS A 74 -1.35 17.48 22.35
C LYS A 74 -0.88 18.66 21.50
N ARG A 75 -0.19 18.39 20.39
CA ARG A 75 0.24 19.39 19.38
C ARG A 75 -0.91 19.87 18.49
N GLY A 76 -2.11 19.30 18.62
CA GLY A 76 -3.29 19.66 17.84
C GLY A 76 -3.24 19.18 16.38
N ILE A 77 -2.45 18.14 16.09
CA ILE A 77 -2.35 17.56 14.74
C ILE A 77 -3.55 16.62 14.53
N PRO A 78 -4.45 16.91 13.57
CA PRO A 78 -5.63 16.07 13.32
C PRO A 78 -5.23 14.71 12.71
N SER A 79 -6.11 13.72 12.87
CA SER A 79 -6.01 12.45 12.13
C SER A 79 -6.03 12.69 10.62
N THR A 80 -5.38 11.80 9.87
CA THR A 80 -5.28 11.90 8.41
C THR A 80 -6.62 11.61 7.75
N ASP A 81 -7.02 12.43 6.76
CA ASP A 81 -8.13 12.11 5.85
C ASP A 81 -7.64 11.14 4.75
N ASP A 82 -7.95 9.86 4.91
CA ASP A 82 -7.60 8.82 3.93
C ASP A 82 -8.76 8.47 2.98
N SER A 83 -9.87 9.23 3.00
CA SER A 83 -10.99 9.05 2.07
C SER A 83 -10.61 9.15 0.58
N PRO A 84 -9.56 9.91 0.15
CA PRO A 84 -9.14 9.90 -1.24
C PRO A 84 -8.76 8.52 -1.79
N LYS A 85 -8.36 7.55 -0.95
CA LYS A 85 -8.01 6.19 -1.40
C LYS A 85 -9.17 5.45 -2.08
N TYR A 86 -10.41 5.89 -1.84
CA TYR A 86 -11.63 5.33 -2.44
C TYR A 86 -12.10 6.08 -3.70
N LYS A 87 -11.38 7.12 -4.14
CA LYS A 87 -11.74 7.92 -5.33
C LYS A 87 -11.11 7.35 -6.59
N TYR A 88 -11.75 6.34 -7.16
CA TYR A 88 -11.34 5.73 -8.42
C TYR A 88 -12.55 5.29 -9.25
N GLN A 89 -12.33 5.11 -10.55
CA GLN A 89 -13.33 4.60 -11.48
C GLN A 89 -12.71 3.55 -12.39
N GLY A 90 -13.43 2.44 -12.62
CA GLY A 90 -13.06 1.48 -13.66
C GLY A 90 -13.53 1.96 -15.04
N ASP A 91 -12.77 1.66 -16.08
CA ASP A 91 -13.09 1.98 -17.48
C ASP A 91 -14.32 1.23 -18.05
N GLY A 92 -14.89 0.29 -17.29
CA GLY A 92 -16.08 -0.47 -17.66
C GLY A 92 -15.81 -1.73 -18.48
N ALA A 93 -14.55 -2.11 -18.70
CA ALA A 93 -14.23 -3.36 -19.37
C ALA A 93 -14.75 -4.57 -18.58
N THR A 94 -15.27 -5.58 -19.30
CA THR A 94 -15.89 -6.77 -18.70
C THR A 94 -15.14 -8.06 -19.00
N ASP A 95 -14.10 -8.01 -19.82
CA ASP A 95 -13.26 -9.14 -20.25
C ASP A 95 -12.08 -9.42 -19.31
N GLY A 96 -12.08 -8.82 -18.11
CA GLY A 96 -11.02 -8.96 -17.12
C GLY A 96 -9.84 -8.00 -17.32
N SER A 97 -9.87 -7.16 -18.38
CA SER A 97 -8.84 -6.16 -18.66
C SER A 97 -9.07 -4.79 -18.01
N VAL A 98 -10.06 -4.69 -17.10
CA VAL A 98 -10.47 -3.42 -16.47
C VAL A 98 -9.27 -2.67 -15.90
N LYS A 99 -9.16 -1.40 -16.31
CA LYS A 99 -8.21 -0.46 -15.73
C LYS A 99 -8.94 0.50 -14.81
N TYR A 100 -8.32 0.75 -13.67
CA TYR A 100 -8.79 1.75 -12.73
C TYR A 100 -8.05 3.06 -12.99
N THR A 101 -8.78 4.16 -12.96
CA THR A 101 -8.22 5.51 -12.91
C THR A 101 -8.44 6.05 -11.52
N PHE A 102 -7.36 6.36 -10.81
CA PHE A 102 -7.39 6.96 -9.49
C PHE A 102 -7.30 8.48 -9.59
N SER A 103 -8.00 9.18 -8.68
CA SER A 103 -7.92 10.63 -8.65
C SER A 103 -6.55 11.08 -8.09
N PRO A 104 -5.89 12.08 -8.72
CA PRO A 104 -4.68 12.68 -8.16
C PRO A 104 -4.92 13.21 -6.74
N CYS A 105 -3.89 13.15 -5.91
CA CYS A 105 -3.94 13.62 -4.53
C CYS A 105 -2.68 14.44 -4.20
N THR A 106 -2.88 15.63 -3.64
CA THR A 106 -1.82 16.35 -2.90
C THR A 106 -2.09 16.25 -1.41
N GLY A 107 -1.09 16.46 -0.58
CA GLY A 107 -1.23 16.53 0.88
C GLY A 107 -0.14 17.38 1.51
N LYS A 108 -0.43 17.98 2.65
CA LYS A 108 0.51 18.77 3.43
C LYS A 108 1.14 17.92 4.53
N ILE A 109 2.45 17.99 4.67
CA ILE A 109 3.18 17.33 5.75
C ILE A 109 2.84 18.01 7.09
N LEU A 110 2.22 17.25 8.00
CA LEU A 110 1.86 17.74 9.33
C LEU A 110 2.87 17.33 10.40
N ALA A 111 3.52 16.18 10.22
CA ALA A 111 4.60 15.73 11.09
C ALA A 111 5.55 14.81 10.35
N ILE A 112 6.80 14.82 10.80
CA ILE A 112 7.84 13.89 10.37
C ILE A 112 8.39 13.21 11.60
N ARG A 113 8.58 11.89 11.54
CA ARG A 113 9.18 11.09 12.60
C ARG A 113 10.42 10.39 12.07
N SER A 114 11.52 10.48 12.79
CA SER A 114 12.77 9.79 12.47
C SER A 114 13.50 9.47 13.77
N GLU A 115 14.20 8.32 13.81
CA GLU A 115 14.95 7.87 14.99
C GLU A 115 14.17 7.91 16.33
N GLY A 116 12.87 7.56 16.29
CA GLY A 116 12.00 7.51 17.47
C GLY A 116 11.43 8.85 17.93
N LYS A 117 11.68 9.95 17.22
CA LYS A 117 11.27 11.30 17.62
C LYS A 117 10.61 12.06 16.48
N PHE A 118 9.78 13.04 16.82
CA PHE A 118 9.29 13.99 15.83
C PHE A 118 10.38 15.03 15.53
N VAL A 119 10.57 15.31 14.24
CA VAL A 119 11.56 16.24 13.71
C VAL A 119 10.89 17.23 12.77
N ASP A 120 11.52 18.38 12.55
CA ASP A 120 10.99 19.41 11.64
C ASP A 120 11.29 19.12 10.17
N SER A 121 12.34 18.34 9.90
CA SER A 121 12.72 17.93 8.53
C SER A 121 13.55 16.65 8.49
N ILE A 122 13.56 15.98 7.34
CA ILE A 122 14.48 14.91 6.95
C ILE A 122 15.19 15.27 5.65
N GLU A 123 16.42 14.79 5.46
CA GLU A 123 17.27 15.06 4.28
C GLU A 123 17.54 13.79 3.47
N SER A 124 18.19 13.93 2.32
CA SER A 124 18.55 12.82 1.43
C SER A 124 19.23 11.69 2.18
N GLY A 125 18.78 10.45 1.93
CA GLY A 125 19.30 9.24 2.56
C GLY A 125 18.74 8.95 3.96
N ALA A 126 17.99 9.88 4.56
CA ALA A 126 17.33 9.63 5.84
C ALA A 126 16.11 8.72 5.66
N GLU A 127 15.95 7.76 6.56
CA GLU A 127 14.71 7.03 6.75
C GLU A 127 13.81 7.77 7.73
N GLY A 128 12.51 7.75 7.46
CA GLY A 128 11.54 8.43 8.29
C GLY A 128 10.13 7.92 8.06
N ALA A 129 9.20 8.50 8.82
CA ALA A 129 7.78 8.43 8.59
C ALA A 129 7.21 9.83 8.40
N ILE A 130 6.41 10.00 7.36
CA ILE A 130 5.69 11.24 7.04
C ILE A 130 4.21 11.04 7.37
N LEU A 131 3.63 12.01 8.08
CA LEU A 131 2.20 12.10 8.31
C LEU A 131 1.65 13.28 7.51
N LEU A 132 0.62 13.01 6.70
CA LEU A 132 -0.07 14.01 5.89
C LEU A 132 -1.43 14.38 6.50
N ASP A 133 -1.94 15.55 6.11
CA ASP A 133 -3.32 15.95 6.38
C ASP A 133 -4.34 15.05 5.65
N LYS A 134 -4.02 14.66 4.41
CA LYS A 134 -4.84 13.77 3.58
C LYS A 134 -3.97 12.87 2.70
N THR A 135 -4.44 11.66 2.37
CA THR A 135 -3.69 10.72 1.52
C THR A 135 -4.57 9.79 0.69
N ASN A 136 -4.07 9.38 -0.49
CA ASN A 136 -4.66 8.34 -1.33
C ASN A 136 -3.99 6.96 -1.17
N PHE A 137 -2.95 6.85 -0.33
CA PHE A 137 -2.33 5.58 0.02
C PHE A 137 -3.26 4.77 0.94
N TYR A 138 -3.33 3.46 0.72
CA TYR A 138 -4.03 2.53 1.58
C TYR A 138 -3.05 1.99 2.60
N ALA A 139 -3.27 2.32 3.87
CA ALA A 139 -2.57 1.70 4.98
C ALA A 139 -3.02 0.26 5.20
N GLU A 140 -2.12 -0.61 5.64
CA GLU A 140 -2.46 -2.00 5.96
C GLU A 140 -3.61 -2.07 6.97
N GLN A 141 -4.68 -2.76 6.58
CA GLN A 141 -5.86 -2.95 7.43
C GLN A 141 -6.70 -4.12 6.90
N GLY A 142 -7.40 -4.82 7.80
CA GLY A 142 -8.37 -5.87 7.42
C GLY A 142 -7.77 -7.06 6.65
N GLY A 143 -6.47 -7.33 6.83
CA GLY A 143 -5.73 -8.37 6.11
C GLY A 143 -5.17 -7.92 4.75
N GLN A 144 -5.60 -6.77 4.23
CA GLN A 144 -5.01 -6.16 3.04
C GLN A 144 -3.71 -5.45 3.40
N ILE A 145 -2.64 -5.80 2.68
CA ILE A 145 -1.35 -5.14 2.84
C ILE A 145 -1.39 -3.72 2.28
N TYR A 146 -0.50 -2.91 2.82
CA TYR A 146 -0.31 -1.50 2.49
C TYR A 146 0.13 -1.26 1.05
N ASP A 147 -0.01 -0.01 0.58
CA ASP A 147 0.64 0.43 -0.66
C ASP A 147 2.08 0.92 -0.49
N THR A 148 2.76 0.91 -1.62
CA THR A 148 4.09 1.48 -1.85
C THR A 148 3.99 2.55 -2.95
N GLY A 149 4.97 3.45 -3.02
CA GLY A 149 4.97 4.51 -4.02
C GLY A 149 5.88 5.68 -3.68
N VAL A 150 5.53 6.87 -4.17
CA VAL A 150 6.33 8.09 -4.04
C VAL A 150 5.48 9.27 -3.62
N LEU A 151 6.03 10.09 -2.73
CA LEU A 151 5.59 11.45 -2.50
C LEU A 151 6.59 12.40 -3.18
N SER A 152 6.12 13.31 -4.03
CA SER A 152 6.99 14.28 -4.71
C SER A 152 6.58 15.70 -4.30
N LYS A 153 7.55 16.54 -3.94
CA LYS A 153 7.26 17.95 -3.64
C LYS A 153 6.61 18.65 -4.84
N THR A 154 5.62 19.49 -4.57
CA THR A 154 4.90 20.19 -5.64
C THR A 154 5.64 21.40 -6.19
N ASP A 155 6.59 21.95 -5.43
CA ASP A 155 7.33 23.18 -5.73
C ASP A 155 8.81 22.94 -6.11
N GLU A 156 9.29 21.71 -6.01
CA GLU A 156 10.68 21.32 -6.28
C GLU A 156 10.73 19.99 -7.04
N GLU A 157 11.17 20.03 -8.31
CA GLU A 157 11.37 18.83 -9.11
C GLU A 157 12.54 18.00 -8.58
N GLY A 158 12.39 16.67 -8.58
CA GLY A 158 13.43 15.72 -8.17
C GLY A 158 13.52 15.44 -6.67
N THR A 159 12.76 16.16 -5.83
CA THR A 159 12.64 15.86 -4.39
C THR A 159 11.51 14.85 -4.14
N GLU A 160 11.88 13.65 -3.70
CA GLU A 160 11.02 12.47 -3.64
C GLU A 160 11.19 11.70 -2.32
N PHE A 161 10.09 11.22 -1.77
CA PHE A 161 10.07 10.31 -0.63
C PHE A 161 9.51 8.97 -1.08
N VAL A 162 10.34 7.93 -1.04
CA VAL A 162 9.98 6.58 -1.50
C VAL A 162 9.30 5.84 -0.36
N VAL A 163 7.98 5.69 -0.45
CA VAL A 163 7.13 5.00 0.53
C VAL A 163 7.24 3.49 0.34
N SER A 164 7.83 2.82 1.33
CA SER A 164 8.02 1.36 1.36
C SER A 164 7.07 0.65 2.32
N ASN A 165 6.39 1.38 3.21
CA ASN A 165 5.36 0.86 4.10
C ASN A 165 4.33 1.96 4.45
N CYS A 166 3.07 1.58 4.66
CA CYS A 166 2.00 2.49 5.04
C CYS A 166 1.11 1.85 6.13
N GLN A 167 0.98 2.48 7.29
CA GLN A 167 0.31 1.91 8.46
C GLN A 167 -0.72 2.87 9.03
N VAL A 168 -1.80 2.35 9.62
CA VAL A 168 -2.78 3.17 10.35
C VAL A 168 -2.59 3.01 11.86
N ARG A 169 -2.50 4.13 12.57
CA ARG A 169 -2.32 4.17 14.04
C ARG A 169 -3.14 5.32 14.63
N GLY A 170 -4.16 5.00 15.42
CA GLY A 170 -4.98 6.03 16.07
C GLY A 170 -5.62 7.06 15.13
N GLY A 171 -5.87 6.68 13.87
CA GLY A 171 -6.40 7.57 12.81
C GLY A 171 -5.32 8.31 11.99
N TYR A 172 -4.04 8.20 12.34
CA TYR A 172 -2.95 8.73 11.53
C TYR A 172 -2.50 7.68 10.51
N ILE A 173 -2.25 8.12 9.28
CA ILE A 173 -1.58 7.30 8.26
C ILE A 173 -0.08 7.59 8.32
N VAL A 174 0.69 6.55 8.59
CA VAL A 174 2.14 6.58 8.80
C VAL A 174 2.80 6.09 7.51
N LEU A 175 3.29 7.01 6.68
CA LEU A 175 3.99 6.72 5.42
C LEU A 175 5.48 6.58 5.69
N VAL A 176 5.98 5.36 5.69
CA VAL A 176 7.38 5.03 6.01
C VAL A 176 8.17 4.88 4.74
N GLY A 177 9.37 5.45 4.73
CA GLY A 177 10.17 5.51 3.53
C GLY A 177 11.51 6.19 3.72
N SER A 178 12.17 6.45 2.60
CA SER A 178 13.44 7.17 2.54
C SER A 178 13.31 8.44 1.71
N ALA A 179 13.98 9.50 2.16
CA ALA A 179 14.00 10.78 1.46
C ALA A 179 15.13 10.86 0.44
N ASN A 180 14.82 11.43 -0.71
CA ASN A 180 15.77 11.93 -1.71
C ASN A 180 15.45 13.42 -1.89
N GLY A 181 16.30 14.29 -1.34
CA GLY A 181 15.99 15.69 -1.13
C GLY A 181 15.49 15.94 0.29
N LYS A 182 15.16 17.22 0.58
CA LYS A 182 14.75 17.64 1.91
C LYS A 182 13.24 17.76 2.00
N PHE A 183 12.64 17.12 3.00
CA PHE A 183 11.22 17.29 3.35
C PHE A 183 11.11 17.92 4.73
N SER A 184 10.26 18.93 4.85
CA SER A 184 10.00 19.67 6.08
C SER A 184 8.52 19.67 6.41
N VAL A 185 8.20 19.79 7.71
CA VAL A 185 6.82 20.02 8.14
C VAL A 185 6.29 21.29 7.49
N GLY A 186 5.12 21.18 6.87
CA GLY A 186 4.47 22.26 6.14
C GLY A 186 4.58 22.17 4.62
N ASP A 187 5.48 21.35 4.09
CA ASP A 187 5.64 21.15 2.64
C ASP A 187 4.39 20.47 2.06
N GLU A 188 4.07 20.79 0.80
CA GLU A 188 3.01 20.13 0.03
C GLU A 188 3.62 19.10 -0.93
N VAL A 189 3.02 17.91 -0.95
CA VAL A 189 3.49 16.78 -1.75
C VAL A 189 2.35 16.22 -2.60
N SER A 190 2.67 15.91 -3.86
CA SER A 190 1.87 15.04 -4.71
C SER A 190 2.10 13.57 -4.34
N GLN A 191 1.08 12.74 -4.50
CA GLN A 191 1.07 11.37 -3.98
C GLN A 191 0.77 10.36 -5.09
N ASN A 192 1.75 9.50 -5.38
CA ASN A 192 1.68 8.50 -6.44
C ASN A 192 1.99 7.13 -5.85
N PHE A 193 0.97 6.31 -5.61
CA PHE A 193 1.15 4.91 -5.22
C PHE A 193 1.23 4.01 -6.46
N ASP A 194 1.75 2.79 -6.30
CA ASP A 194 1.78 1.78 -7.36
C ASP A 194 0.36 1.27 -7.66
N GLU A 195 -0.24 1.82 -8.72
CA GLU A 195 -1.61 1.53 -9.13
C GLU A 195 -1.81 0.08 -9.62
N ASP A 196 -0.80 -0.50 -10.28
CA ASP A 196 -0.85 -1.87 -10.78
C ASP A 196 -0.86 -2.86 -9.60
N ARG A 197 0.02 -2.65 -8.63
CA ARG A 197 0.05 -3.42 -7.38
C ARG A 197 -1.25 -3.26 -6.61
N ARG A 198 -1.77 -2.04 -6.47
CA ARG A 198 -3.05 -1.76 -5.82
C ARG A 198 -4.20 -2.52 -6.50
N SER A 199 -4.24 -2.52 -7.83
CA SER A 199 -5.28 -3.21 -8.60
C SER A 199 -5.31 -4.71 -8.33
N LEU A 200 -4.14 -5.37 -8.29
CA LEU A 200 -4.02 -6.79 -7.95
C LEU A 200 -4.52 -7.09 -6.52
N ILE A 201 -4.13 -6.24 -5.56
CA ILE A 201 -4.56 -6.37 -4.17
C ILE A 201 -6.08 -6.21 -4.05
N MET A 202 -6.68 -5.21 -4.73
CA MET A 202 -8.14 -5.00 -4.73
C MET A 202 -8.91 -6.20 -5.29
N LYS A 203 -8.39 -6.83 -6.36
CA LYS A 203 -8.94 -8.07 -6.93
C LYS A 203 -8.90 -9.20 -5.90
N ASN A 204 -7.77 -9.39 -5.24
CA ASN A 204 -7.59 -10.42 -4.21
C ASN A 204 -8.45 -10.13 -2.95
N HIS A 205 -8.66 -8.86 -2.60
CA HIS A 205 -9.54 -8.48 -1.49
C HIS A 205 -10.99 -8.88 -1.80
N THR A 206 -11.48 -8.53 -2.99
CA THR A 206 -12.81 -8.92 -3.44
C THR A 206 -12.93 -10.46 -3.49
N GLY A 207 -11.91 -11.14 -4.01
CA GLY A 207 -11.81 -12.59 -4.02
C GLY A 207 -11.88 -13.22 -2.63
N THR A 208 -11.38 -12.53 -1.59
CA THR A 208 -11.48 -12.98 -0.20
C THR A 208 -12.93 -13.01 0.29
N HIS A 209 -13.74 -12.01 -0.06
CA HIS A 209 -15.18 -12.01 0.28
C HIS A 209 -15.94 -13.09 -0.48
N VAL A 210 -15.62 -13.29 -1.77
CA VAL A 210 -16.20 -14.36 -2.60
C VAL A 210 -15.86 -15.74 -2.02
N LEU A 211 -14.60 -15.97 -1.67
CA LEU A 211 -14.14 -17.22 -1.06
C LEU A 211 -14.81 -17.46 0.30
N ASN A 212 -14.90 -16.44 1.15
CA ASN A 212 -15.57 -16.54 2.44
C ASN A 212 -17.05 -16.94 2.26
N HIS A 213 -17.74 -16.33 1.29
CA HIS A 213 -19.12 -16.72 0.97
C HIS A 213 -19.20 -18.18 0.51
N ALA A 214 -18.36 -18.60 -0.44
CA ALA A 214 -18.36 -19.96 -0.96
C ALA A 214 -18.10 -21.02 0.13
N LEU A 215 -17.12 -20.77 1.01
CA LEU A 215 -16.82 -21.65 2.15
C LEU A 215 -18.03 -21.81 3.08
N ARG A 216 -18.84 -20.76 3.28
CA ARG A 216 -20.05 -20.81 4.12
C ARG A 216 -21.22 -21.54 3.47
N CYS A 217 -21.25 -21.62 2.13
CA CYS A 217 -22.23 -22.43 1.43
C CYS A 217 -21.91 -23.93 1.53
N VAL A 218 -20.62 -24.28 1.57
CA VAL A 218 -20.14 -25.68 1.56
C VAL A 218 -19.95 -26.25 2.97
N LEU A 219 -19.56 -25.42 3.94
CA LEU A 219 -19.15 -25.84 5.28
C LEU A 219 -20.11 -25.31 6.36
N THR A 220 -20.27 -26.08 7.43
CA THR A 220 -21.12 -25.72 8.58
C THR A 220 -20.44 -24.71 9.51
N ASP A 221 -19.14 -24.90 9.76
CA ASP A 221 -18.28 -24.00 10.53
C ASP A 221 -17.22 -23.45 9.58
N SER A 222 -17.12 -22.13 9.44
CA SER A 222 -16.17 -21.46 8.55
C SER A 222 -15.87 -20.01 8.97
N ASP A 223 -15.90 -19.75 10.28
CA ASP A 223 -15.59 -18.43 10.81
C ASP A 223 -14.12 -18.08 10.54
N GLN A 224 -13.91 -16.86 10.05
CA GLN A 224 -12.60 -16.34 9.72
C GLN A 224 -11.71 -16.24 10.97
N LYS A 225 -10.45 -16.65 10.83
CA LYS A 225 -9.38 -16.57 11.85
C LYS A 225 -8.16 -15.76 11.40
N GLY A 226 -8.01 -15.54 10.11
CA GLY A 226 -6.91 -14.77 9.55
C GLY A 226 -7.15 -14.47 8.08
N SER A 227 -6.55 -13.38 7.61
CA SER A 227 -6.54 -13.03 6.19
C SER A 227 -5.24 -12.32 5.85
N LEU A 228 -4.68 -12.65 4.68
CA LEU A 228 -3.60 -11.92 4.03
C LEU A 228 -4.02 -11.69 2.58
N VAL A 229 -4.01 -10.43 2.15
CA VAL A 229 -4.31 -10.04 0.78
C VAL A 229 -3.10 -9.27 0.26
N ALA A 230 -2.34 -9.93 -0.62
CA ALA A 230 -1.12 -9.45 -1.27
C ALA A 230 -1.33 -9.41 -2.79
N PRO A 231 -0.45 -8.77 -3.59
CA PRO A 231 -0.65 -8.68 -5.04
C PRO A 231 -0.57 -10.04 -5.75
N ASP A 232 0.26 -10.95 -5.25
CA ASP A 232 0.54 -12.28 -5.83
C ASP A 232 -0.38 -13.38 -5.29
N ARG A 233 -0.99 -13.17 -4.12
CA ARG A 233 -1.81 -14.18 -3.45
C ARG A 233 -2.81 -13.60 -2.45
N LEU A 234 -3.83 -14.38 -2.17
CA LEU A 234 -4.63 -14.26 -0.94
C LEU A 234 -4.49 -15.53 -0.09
N ARG A 235 -4.49 -15.37 1.23
CA ARG A 235 -4.58 -16.46 2.23
C ARG A 235 -5.78 -16.18 3.12
N PHE A 236 -6.66 -17.17 3.27
CA PHE A 236 -7.83 -17.07 4.13
C PHE A 236 -7.83 -18.22 5.12
N ASP A 237 -7.67 -17.90 6.41
CA ASP A 237 -7.63 -18.87 7.48
C ASP A 237 -9.01 -18.90 8.14
N PHE A 238 -9.59 -20.10 8.31
CA PHE A 238 -10.94 -20.28 8.85
C PHE A 238 -11.04 -21.52 9.73
N THR A 239 -12.05 -21.58 10.59
CA THR A 239 -12.33 -22.77 11.40
C THR A 239 -12.95 -23.86 10.56
N ASN A 240 -12.46 -25.09 10.67
CA ASN A 240 -13.16 -26.27 10.20
C ASN A 240 -12.68 -27.47 11.03
N LYS A 241 -13.57 -28.43 11.33
CA LYS A 241 -13.22 -29.57 12.20
C LYS A 241 -12.16 -30.48 11.58
N HIS A 242 -12.18 -30.59 10.26
CA HIS A 242 -11.26 -31.42 9.49
C HIS A 242 -10.81 -30.69 8.23
N ALA A 243 -9.76 -31.19 7.58
CA ALA A 243 -9.39 -30.71 6.25
C ALA A 243 -10.57 -30.88 5.28
N MET A 244 -10.74 -29.93 4.36
CA MET A 244 -11.74 -30.04 3.32
C MET A 244 -11.44 -31.25 2.42
N THR A 245 -12.48 -32.00 2.08
CA THR A 245 -12.38 -33.03 1.05
C THR A 245 -12.17 -32.40 -0.32
N VAL A 246 -11.59 -33.15 -1.27
CA VAL A 246 -11.43 -32.70 -2.67
C VAL A 246 -12.75 -32.24 -3.28
N LYS A 247 -13.85 -32.93 -2.96
CA LYS A 247 -15.20 -32.54 -3.40
C LYS A 247 -15.62 -31.17 -2.86
N GLN A 248 -15.41 -30.92 -1.56
CA GLN A 248 -15.75 -29.63 -0.95
C GLN A 248 -14.88 -28.49 -1.50
N VAL A 249 -13.60 -28.74 -1.75
CA VAL A 249 -12.72 -27.75 -2.40
C VAL A 249 -13.24 -27.40 -3.78
N LYS A 250 -13.62 -28.40 -4.57
CA LYS A 250 -14.18 -28.19 -5.91
C LYS A 250 -15.50 -27.43 -5.87
N GLU A 251 -16.39 -27.78 -4.95
CA GLU A 251 -17.68 -27.11 -4.78
C GLU A 251 -17.51 -25.63 -4.40
N ALA A 252 -16.58 -25.32 -3.49
CA ALA A 252 -16.27 -23.93 -3.12
C ALA A 252 -15.68 -23.16 -4.32
N GLU A 253 -14.78 -23.78 -5.09
CA GLU A 253 -14.25 -23.18 -6.33
C GLU A 253 -15.37 -22.88 -7.33
N ASP A 254 -16.28 -23.83 -7.56
CA ASP A 254 -17.38 -23.67 -8.53
C ASP A 254 -18.31 -22.51 -8.14
N ILE A 255 -18.63 -22.36 -6.85
CA ILE A 255 -19.41 -21.22 -6.33
C ILE A 255 -18.66 -19.90 -6.52
N CYS A 256 -17.36 -19.86 -6.22
CA CYS A 256 -16.54 -18.66 -6.47
C CYS A 256 -16.60 -18.25 -7.94
N GLN A 257 -16.44 -19.21 -8.85
CA GLN A 257 -16.48 -18.96 -10.29
C GLN A 257 -17.86 -18.50 -10.76
N GLU A 258 -18.94 -19.03 -10.20
CA GLU A 258 -20.30 -18.58 -10.49
C GLU A 258 -20.53 -17.12 -10.11
N ILE A 259 -20.10 -16.72 -8.89
CA ILE A 259 -20.19 -15.32 -8.42
C ILE A 259 -19.34 -14.38 -9.28
N ILE A 260 -18.15 -14.81 -9.68
CA ILE A 260 -17.30 -13.99 -10.56
C ILE A 260 -17.96 -13.82 -11.94
N ARG A 261 -18.59 -14.88 -12.48
CA ARG A 261 -19.28 -14.83 -13.78
C ARG A 261 -20.54 -13.96 -13.76
N SER A 262 -21.23 -13.83 -12.62
CA SER A 262 -22.44 -13.01 -12.54
C SER A 262 -22.16 -11.50 -12.67
N ARG A 263 -20.91 -11.06 -12.40
CA ARG A 263 -20.47 -9.66 -12.54
C ARG A 263 -21.35 -8.68 -11.76
N GLU A 264 -21.85 -9.11 -10.61
CA GLU A 264 -22.68 -8.26 -9.76
C GLU A 264 -21.88 -7.06 -9.24
N PRO A 265 -22.52 -5.87 -9.14
CA PRO A 265 -21.88 -4.69 -8.61
C PRO A 265 -21.55 -4.84 -7.12
N VAL A 266 -20.34 -4.40 -6.74
CA VAL A 266 -19.91 -4.34 -5.34
C VAL A 266 -20.19 -2.94 -4.79
N TYR A 267 -20.94 -2.86 -3.69
CA TYR A 267 -21.28 -1.60 -3.03
C TYR A 267 -20.60 -1.47 -1.68
N ALA A 268 -20.19 -0.25 -1.33
CA ALA A 268 -19.71 0.12 0.00
C ALA A 268 -20.40 1.41 0.45
N LYS A 269 -20.76 1.49 1.73
CA LYS A 269 -21.43 2.66 2.29
C LYS A 269 -21.16 2.76 3.79
N GLU A 270 -20.85 3.97 4.25
CA GLU A 270 -20.86 4.27 5.68
C GLU A 270 -22.29 4.28 6.21
N ALA A 271 -22.51 3.55 7.30
CA ALA A 271 -23.81 3.45 7.95
C ALA A 271 -23.67 3.51 9.47
N PRO A 272 -24.63 4.12 10.18
CA PRO A 272 -24.70 4.02 11.63
C PRO A 272 -24.73 2.55 12.06
N LEU A 273 -23.97 2.20 13.10
CA LEU A 273 -23.84 0.83 13.58
C LEU A 273 -25.19 0.16 13.88
N SER A 274 -26.16 0.91 14.41
CA SER A 274 -27.50 0.41 14.69
C SER A 274 -28.19 -0.11 13.41
N LYS A 275 -28.16 0.67 12.32
CA LYS A 275 -28.73 0.28 11.04
C LYS A 275 -27.95 -0.85 10.37
N ALA A 276 -26.62 -0.83 10.48
CA ALA A 276 -25.78 -1.89 9.91
C ALA A 276 -26.11 -3.26 10.52
N ARG A 277 -26.35 -3.33 11.84
CA ARG A 277 -26.72 -4.57 12.55
C ARG A 277 -28.06 -5.17 12.12
N GLU A 278 -28.94 -4.39 11.50
CA GLU A 278 -30.22 -4.86 10.97
C GLU A 278 -30.08 -5.54 9.60
N ILE A 279 -28.93 -5.39 8.92
CA ILE A 279 -28.71 -5.98 7.59
C ILE A 279 -28.46 -7.49 7.73
N THR A 280 -29.43 -8.29 7.29
CA THR A 280 -29.31 -9.75 7.24
C THR A 280 -28.08 -10.16 6.42
N GLY A 281 -27.20 -10.96 7.03
CA GLY A 281 -25.97 -11.44 6.39
C GLY A 281 -24.75 -10.53 6.61
N LEU A 282 -24.93 -9.29 7.06
CA LEU A 282 -23.82 -8.45 7.50
C LEU A 282 -23.31 -8.98 8.83
N ARG A 283 -22.07 -9.48 8.85
CA ARG A 283 -21.39 -9.89 10.08
C ARG A 283 -20.40 -8.81 10.49
N ALA A 284 -20.54 -8.34 11.72
CA ALA A 284 -19.54 -7.49 12.34
C ALA A 284 -18.39 -8.38 12.82
N MET A 285 -17.21 -8.16 12.26
CA MET A 285 -15.95 -8.66 12.80
C MET A 285 -15.51 -7.64 13.86
N PHE A 286 -15.81 -7.90 15.13
CA PHE A 286 -15.31 -7.10 16.25
C PHE A 286 -14.06 -7.75 16.82
#